data_AF-A0A7R9WJ88-F1
#
_entry.id   AF-A0A7R9WJ88-F1
#
_cell.length_a   1.000
_cell.length_b   1.000
_cell.length_c   1.000
_cell.angle_alpha   90.00
_cell.angle_beta   90.00
_cell.angle_gamma   90.00
#
_symmetry.space_group_name_H-M   'P 1'
#
loop_
_entity.id
_entity.type
_entity.pdbx_description
1 polymer ?
#
loop_
_entity_poly.entity_id
_entity_poly.type
_entity_poly.pdbx_seq_one_letter_code
_entity_poly.pdbx_strand_id
1 'polypeptide(L)'
;TTNSTLMLMNEKEEKATEPNMYQSAKLLQLSAVRTVLSVVENLPQFALPYLSQLLSPSALPSRALRRGGDELSEDDLHVARMAERLDGALAAGIPARQLIPAASRAVADCLKFPDGAVETRAVLGIVKASVTKSTRAELSPVVGKVLNAAIRVFDHHDHFDDESSDDGRRRLDLLSASNETLLALVMKLSESQLRPLYARLREWRGELAGE
;
A
#
# COMPACT_ATOMS: atom_id res chain seq x y z
N THR A 1 -33.85 47.56 -9.93
CA THR A 1 -32.43 47.55 -9.49
C THR A 1 -32.16 46.57 -8.35
N THR A 2 -33.09 45.67 -8.01
CA THR A 2 -33.01 44.82 -6.80
C THR A 2 -32.72 43.32 -7.07
N ASN A 3 -32.68 42.88 -8.33
CA ASN A 3 -32.42 41.46 -8.65
C ASN A 3 -30.94 41.12 -8.90
N SER A 4 -30.04 42.09 -9.05
CA SER A 4 -28.59 41.82 -9.21
C SER A 4 -27.86 41.63 -7.88
N THR A 5 -28.39 42.14 -6.77
CA THR A 5 -27.73 42.07 -5.46
C THR A 5 -27.93 40.71 -4.76
N LEU A 6 -29.03 40.00 -5.08
CA LEU A 6 -29.32 38.67 -4.53
C LEU A 6 -28.51 37.54 -5.20
N MET A 7 -28.12 37.68 -6.48
CA MET A 7 -27.24 36.69 -7.11
C MET A 7 -25.79 36.79 -6.61
N LEU A 8 -25.30 38.00 -6.33
CA LEU A 8 -23.95 38.22 -5.80
C LEU A 8 -23.77 37.81 -4.33
N MET A 9 -24.88 37.58 -3.61
CA MET A 9 -24.85 37.05 -2.24
C MET A 9 -24.85 35.53 -2.21
N ASN A 10 -25.45 34.85 -3.19
CA ASN A 10 -25.42 33.39 -3.28
C ASN A 10 -24.07 32.84 -3.79
N GLU A 11 -23.40 33.54 -4.71
CA GLU A 11 -22.08 33.11 -5.21
C GLU A 11 -20.93 33.33 -4.22
N LYS A 12 -21.14 34.15 -3.18
CA LYS A 12 -20.14 34.40 -2.13
C LYS A 12 -20.23 33.44 -0.94
N GLU A 13 -21.39 32.85 -0.68
CA GLU A 13 -21.54 31.84 0.39
C GLU A 13 -21.05 30.45 -0.03
N GLU A 14 -21.04 30.14 -1.33
CA GLU A 14 -20.61 28.81 -1.82
C GLU A 14 -19.08 28.62 -1.80
N LYS A 15 -18.29 29.70 -1.68
CA LYS A 15 -16.81 29.66 -1.72
C LYS A 15 -16.11 29.67 -0.36
N ALA A 16 -16.83 29.88 0.75
CA ALA A 16 -16.24 30.03 2.08
C ALA A 16 -16.29 28.75 2.95
N THR A 17 -17.08 27.75 2.57
CA THR A 17 -17.36 26.57 3.41
C THR A 17 -16.40 25.39 3.16
N GLU A 18 -15.78 25.32 1.97
CA GLU A 18 -14.89 24.21 1.58
C GLU A 18 -13.54 24.10 2.33
N PRO A 19 -12.80 25.19 2.66
CA PRO A 19 -11.47 25.04 3.27
C PRO A 19 -11.54 24.46 4.69
N ASN A 20 -12.61 24.75 5.43
CA ASN A 20 -12.76 24.29 6.81
C ASN A 20 -13.13 22.80 6.91
N MET A 21 -13.92 22.29 5.95
CA MET A 21 -14.30 20.88 5.90
C MET A 21 -13.12 19.98 5.52
N TYR A 22 -12.29 20.42 4.56
CA TYR A 22 -11.08 19.70 4.16
C TYR A 22 -10.07 19.62 5.31
N GLN A 23 -9.84 20.73 6.01
CA GLN A 23 -8.96 20.75 7.17
C GLN A 23 -9.47 19.86 8.31
N SER A 24 -10.77 19.89 8.58
CA SER A 24 -11.41 19.01 9.58
C SER A 24 -11.25 17.53 9.24
N ALA A 25 -11.42 17.16 7.96
CA ALA A 25 -11.22 15.79 7.50
C ALA A 25 -9.76 15.33 7.68
N LYS A 26 -8.77 16.20 7.42
CA LYS A 26 -7.35 15.88 7.66
C LYS A 26 -7.04 15.67 9.13
N LEU A 27 -7.55 16.53 10.01
CA LEU A 27 -7.37 16.37 11.45
C LEU A 27 -7.97 15.05 11.93
N LEU A 28 -9.14 14.68 11.40
CA LEU A 28 -9.75 13.38 11.69
C LEU A 28 -8.87 12.23 11.19
N GLN A 29 -8.40 12.26 9.94
CA GLN A 29 -7.50 11.25 9.38
C GLN A 29 -6.23 11.09 10.24
N LEU A 30 -5.59 12.22 10.57
CA LEU A 30 -4.38 12.24 11.37
C LEU A 30 -4.62 11.67 12.78
N SER A 31 -5.73 12.07 13.42
CA SER A 31 -6.09 11.54 14.74
C SER A 31 -6.33 10.03 14.69
N ALA A 32 -7.07 9.54 13.69
CA ALA A 32 -7.35 8.13 13.50
C ALA A 32 -6.05 7.33 13.27
N VAL A 33 -5.18 7.78 12.35
CA VAL A 33 -3.90 7.11 12.07
C VAL A 33 -3.01 7.09 13.32
N ARG A 34 -2.94 8.18 14.09
CA ARG A 34 -2.17 8.24 15.34
C ARG A 34 -2.73 7.31 16.42
N THR A 35 -4.05 7.23 16.55
CA THR A 35 -4.68 6.31 17.50
C THR A 35 -4.37 4.86 17.13
N VAL A 36 -4.53 4.48 15.86
CA VAL A 36 -4.21 3.12 15.41
C VAL A 36 -2.71 2.82 15.57
N LEU A 37 -1.84 3.78 15.23
CA LEU A 37 -0.40 3.68 15.46
C LEU A 37 -0.08 3.42 16.92
N SER A 38 -0.68 4.18 17.84
CA SER A 38 -0.48 4.00 19.28
C SER A 38 -0.94 2.61 19.74
N VAL A 39 -2.08 2.12 19.25
CA VAL A 39 -2.55 0.75 19.55
C VAL A 39 -1.57 -0.29 19.03
N VAL A 40 -1.09 -0.16 17.80
CA VAL A 40 -0.16 -1.13 17.19
C VAL A 40 1.22 -1.12 17.87
N GLU A 41 1.73 0.06 18.25
CA GLU A 41 3.03 0.19 18.94
C GLU A 41 2.97 -0.41 20.36
N ASN A 42 1.85 -0.29 21.07
CA ASN A 42 1.73 -0.76 22.46
C ASN A 42 1.13 -2.16 22.58
N LEU A 43 0.22 -2.54 21.68
CA LEU A 43 -0.59 -3.77 21.74
C LEU A 43 -0.79 -4.35 20.33
N PRO A 44 0.29 -4.80 19.65
CA PRO A 44 0.20 -5.25 18.25
C PRO A 44 -0.74 -6.46 18.05
N GLN A 45 -0.89 -7.31 19.07
CA GLN A 45 -1.82 -8.45 19.06
C GLN A 45 -3.28 -8.00 18.90
N PHE A 46 -3.62 -6.79 19.35
CA PHE A 46 -4.97 -6.23 19.23
C PHE A 46 -5.34 -5.88 17.79
N ALA A 47 -4.36 -5.62 16.92
CA ALA A 47 -4.60 -5.32 15.51
C ALA A 47 -4.90 -6.57 14.67
N LEU A 48 -4.57 -7.77 15.16
CA LEU A 48 -4.69 -9.02 14.39
C LEU A 48 -6.10 -9.30 13.84
N PRO A 49 -7.19 -9.17 14.64
CA PRO A 49 -8.54 -9.44 14.15
C PRO A 49 -8.99 -8.45 13.07
N TYR A 50 -8.37 -7.27 13.02
CA TYR A 50 -8.73 -6.16 12.13
C TYR A 50 -7.78 -6.03 10.94
N LEU A 51 -6.76 -6.90 10.80
CA LEU A 51 -5.77 -6.84 9.72
C LEU A 51 -6.40 -6.76 8.33
N SER A 52 -7.44 -7.55 8.07
CA SER A 52 -8.14 -7.54 6.78
C SER A 52 -8.83 -6.21 6.49
N GLN A 53 -9.41 -5.58 7.50
CA GLN A 53 -10.07 -4.28 7.37
C GLN A 53 -9.04 -3.15 7.25
N LEU A 54 -8.00 -3.18 8.08
CA LEU A 54 -6.91 -2.20 8.05
C LEU A 54 -6.17 -2.20 6.71
N LEU A 55 -5.95 -3.37 6.12
CA LEU A 55 -5.27 -3.52 4.83
C LEU A 55 -6.24 -3.44 3.63
N SER A 56 -7.52 -3.11 3.84
CA SER A 56 -8.46 -2.91 2.74
C SER A 56 -8.09 -1.66 1.93
N PRO A 57 -8.38 -1.60 0.60
CA PRO A 57 -7.98 -0.48 -0.25
C PRO A 57 -8.50 0.89 0.21
N SER A 58 -9.62 0.93 0.94
CA SER A 58 -10.23 2.15 1.48
C SER A 58 -9.70 2.58 2.86
N ALA A 59 -8.82 1.79 3.48
CA ALA A 59 -8.30 2.03 4.83
C ALA A 59 -6.83 2.50 4.77
N LEU A 60 -5.91 1.79 5.42
CA LEU A 60 -4.51 2.20 5.55
C LEU A 60 -3.77 2.36 4.21
N PRO A 61 -3.97 1.50 3.20
CA PRO A 61 -3.38 1.67 1.87
C PRO A 61 -3.96 2.84 1.08
N SER A 62 -5.13 3.38 1.45
CA SER A 62 -5.89 4.33 0.65
C SER A 62 -5.03 5.48 0.13
N ARG A 63 -5.19 5.82 -1.16
CA ARG A 63 -4.55 7.00 -1.77
C ARG A 63 -4.75 8.29 -0.98
N ALA A 64 -5.85 8.43 -0.23
CA ALA A 64 -6.11 9.60 0.60
C ALA A 64 -5.05 9.79 1.70
N LEU A 65 -4.45 8.70 2.18
CA LEU A 65 -3.37 8.70 3.16
C LEU A 65 -1.97 8.65 2.51
N ARG A 66 -1.88 8.39 1.21
CA ARG A 66 -0.62 8.09 0.50
C ARG A 66 -0.22 9.14 -0.54
N ARG A 67 -0.91 10.28 -0.57
CA ARG A 67 -0.62 11.34 -1.55
C ARG A 67 0.86 11.74 -1.47
N GLY A 68 1.57 11.58 -2.59
CA GLY A 68 2.91 12.09 -2.86
C GLY A 68 2.86 12.92 -4.14
N GLY A 69 3.41 14.13 -4.12
CA GLY A 69 3.43 15.06 -5.24
C GLY A 69 3.99 16.43 -4.82
N ASP A 70 4.41 17.23 -5.80
CA ASP A 70 5.13 18.50 -5.59
C ASP A 70 4.26 19.65 -5.03
N GLU A 71 2.93 19.51 -5.02
CA GLU A 71 1.98 20.50 -4.50
C GLU A 71 1.21 19.98 -3.27
N LEU A 72 1.91 19.43 -2.28
CA LEU A 72 1.30 18.99 -1.03
C LEU A 72 1.41 20.05 0.07
N SER A 73 0.31 20.23 0.81
CA SER A 73 0.35 20.96 2.08
C SER A 73 1.19 20.19 3.10
N GLU A 74 1.84 20.89 4.03
CA GLU A 74 2.59 20.28 5.14
C GLU A 74 1.75 19.25 5.90
N ASP A 75 0.45 19.51 6.05
CA ASP A 75 -0.50 18.61 6.71
C ASP A 75 -0.64 17.26 5.97
N ASP A 76 -0.68 17.29 4.63
CA ASP A 76 -0.82 16.06 3.82
C ASP A 76 0.43 15.20 3.95
N LEU A 77 1.61 15.83 3.88
CA LEU A 77 2.89 15.15 4.07
C LEU A 77 3.00 14.58 5.49
N HIS A 78 2.41 15.25 6.49
CA HIS A 78 2.42 14.76 7.85
C HIS A 78 1.48 13.56 8.06
N VAL A 79 0.29 13.56 7.44
CA VAL A 79 -0.60 12.38 7.41
C VAL A 79 0.09 11.20 6.73
N ALA A 80 0.71 11.42 5.57
CA ALA A 80 1.43 10.37 4.83
C ALA A 80 2.56 9.76 5.65
N ARG A 81 3.39 10.59 6.30
CA ARG A 81 4.46 10.13 7.19
C ARG A 81 3.94 9.32 8.38
N MET A 82 2.80 9.70 8.95
CA MET A 82 2.18 8.92 10.03
C MET A 82 1.65 7.57 9.54
N ALA A 83 1.07 7.51 8.33
CA ALA A 83 0.63 6.27 7.72
C ALA A 83 1.81 5.32 7.42
N GLU A 84 2.93 5.83 6.89
CA GLU A 84 4.17 5.07 6.70
C GLU A 84 4.76 4.56 8.01
N ARG A 85 4.72 5.38 9.07
CA ARG A 85 5.15 4.93 10.40
C ARG A 85 4.27 3.81 10.93
N LEU A 86 2.96 3.87 10.69
CA LEU A 86 2.01 2.80 11.03
C LEU A 86 2.30 1.50 10.24
N ASP A 87 2.62 1.60 8.95
CA ASP A 87 3.08 0.44 8.17
C ASP A 87 4.31 -0.22 8.81
N GLY A 88 5.29 0.61 9.19
CA GLY A 88 6.48 0.17 9.87
C GLY A 88 6.19 -0.47 11.22
N ALA A 89 5.24 0.07 11.99
CA ALA A 89 4.83 -0.48 13.28
C ALA A 89 4.11 -1.81 13.14
N LEU A 90 3.20 -1.95 12.17
CA LEU A 90 2.54 -3.22 11.85
C LEU A 90 3.58 -4.28 11.47
N ALA A 91 4.51 -3.93 10.58
CA ALA A 91 5.57 -4.82 10.14
C ALA A 91 6.54 -5.26 11.26
N ALA A 92 6.72 -4.45 12.30
CA ALA A 92 7.57 -4.77 13.44
C ALA A 92 6.84 -5.55 14.54
N GLY A 93 5.59 -5.17 14.82
CA GLY A 93 4.83 -5.70 15.95
C GLY A 93 4.06 -6.97 15.64
N ILE A 94 3.68 -7.20 14.38
CA ILE A 94 2.90 -8.36 13.96
C ILE A 94 3.81 -9.43 13.34
N PRO A 95 3.74 -10.70 13.78
CA PRO A 95 4.50 -11.78 13.17
C PRO A 95 4.25 -11.90 11.66
N ALA A 96 5.32 -12.05 10.87
CA ALA A 96 5.22 -12.21 9.40
C ALA A 96 4.26 -13.31 8.97
N ARG A 97 4.19 -14.40 9.75
CA ARG A 97 3.29 -15.55 9.50
C ARG A 97 1.80 -15.16 9.48
N GLN A 98 1.44 -14.06 10.12
CA GLN A 98 0.08 -13.53 10.16
C GLN A 98 -0.09 -12.33 9.24
N LEU A 99 0.88 -11.39 9.25
CA LEU A 99 0.81 -10.18 8.44
C LEU A 99 0.93 -10.45 6.95
N ILE A 100 1.93 -11.23 6.51
CA ILE A 100 2.20 -11.45 5.08
C ILE A 100 1.01 -12.11 4.38
N PRO A 101 0.37 -13.18 4.90
CA PRO A 101 -0.80 -13.75 4.24
C PRO A 101 -1.97 -12.77 4.11
N ALA A 102 -2.18 -11.88 5.09
CA ALA A 102 -3.21 -10.85 5.02
C ALA A 102 -2.85 -9.79 3.97
N ALA A 103 -1.62 -9.28 4.00
CA ALA A 103 -1.13 -8.29 3.03
C ALA A 103 -1.10 -8.83 1.59
N SER A 104 -0.69 -10.08 1.37
CA SER A 104 -0.73 -10.71 0.04
C SER A 104 -2.15 -10.85 -0.52
N ARG A 105 -3.17 -10.98 0.34
CA ARG A 105 -4.58 -10.91 -0.10
C ARG A 105 -4.97 -9.47 -0.44
N ALA A 106 -4.61 -8.53 0.42
CA ALA A 106 -4.86 -7.11 0.19
C ALA A 106 -4.24 -6.60 -1.12
N VAL A 107 -3.04 -7.06 -1.52
CA VAL A 107 -2.46 -6.78 -2.85
C VAL A 107 -3.42 -7.20 -3.96
N ALA A 108 -3.97 -8.42 -3.90
CA ALA A 108 -4.95 -8.88 -4.88
C ALA A 108 -6.24 -8.06 -4.85
N ASP A 109 -6.68 -7.60 -3.68
CA ASP A 109 -7.87 -6.78 -3.57
C ASP A 109 -7.65 -5.37 -4.12
N CYS A 110 -6.47 -4.78 -3.93
CA CYS A 110 -6.10 -3.48 -4.50
C CYS A 110 -6.03 -3.52 -6.03
N LEU A 111 -5.44 -4.58 -6.60
CA LEU A 111 -5.33 -4.77 -8.06
C LEU A 111 -6.67 -4.97 -8.79
N LYS A 112 -7.78 -5.18 -8.07
CA LYS A 112 -9.13 -5.24 -8.69
C LYS A 112 -9.62 -3.87 -9.11
N PHE A 113 -9.05 -2.80 -8.57
CA PHE A 113 -9.46 -1.43 -8.88
C PHE A 113 -8.55 -0.87 -9.98
N PRO A 114 -9.09 -0.21 -11.02
CA PRO A 114 -8.30 0.35 -12.12
C PRO A 114 -7.18 1.29 -11.66
N ASP A 115 -7.43 2.07 -10.61
CA ASP A 115 -6.48 3.01 -10.04
C ASP A 115 -5.75 2.46 -8.78
N GLY A 116 -5.77 1.14 -8.57
CA GLY A 116 -5.30 0.52 -7.33
C GLY A 116 -3.78 0.50 -7.13
N ALA A 117 -3.01 1.14 -8.01
CA ALA A 117 -1.54 1.08 -7.99
C ALA A 117 -0.93 1.70 -6.72
N VAL A 118 -1.48 2.82 -6.25
CA VAL A 118 -1.00 3.51 -5.04
C VAL A 118 -1.25 2.66 -3.80
N GLU A 119 -2.47 2.13 -3.68
CA GLU A 119 -2.86 1.24 -2.60
C GLU A 119 -2.03 -0.05 -2.62
N THR A 120 -1.84 -0.65 -3.79
CA THR A 120 -1.01 -1.85 -3.96
C THR A 120 0.43 -1.60 -3.55
N ARG A 121 1.00 -0.45 -3.96
CA ARG A 121 2.35 -0.04 -3.56
C ARG A 121 2.49 0.09 -2.05
N ALA A 122 1.51 0.70 -1.38
CA ALA A 122 1.51 0.82 0.07
C ALA A 122 1.50 -0.56 0.75
N VAL A 123 0.67 -1.50 0.28
CA VAL A 123 0.63 -2.86 0.82
C VAL A 123 1.95 -3.61 0.56
N LEU A 124 2.55 -3.47 -0.62
CA LEU A 124 3.88 -4.03 -0.91
C LEU A 124 4.95 -3.44 0.01
N GLY A 125 4.87 -2.14 0.33
CA GLY A 125 5.72 -1.50 1.33
C GLY A 125 5.62 -2.17 2.71
N ILE A 126 4.41 -2.50 3.16
CA ILE A 126 4.17 -3.26 4.40
C ILE A 126 4.79 -4.66 4.32
N VAL A 127 4.61 -5.37 3.19
CA VAL A 127 5.19 -6.70 2.98
C VAL A 127 6.72 -6.64 3.02
N LYS A 128 7.33 -5.69 2.29
CA LYS A 128 8.78 -5.44 2.29
C LYS A 128 9.28 -5.16 3.71
N ALA A 129 8.62 -4.26 4.45
CA ALA A 129 8.99 -3.94 5.82
C ALA A 129 8.87 -5.16 6.76
N SER A 130 7.84 -6.00 6.58
CA SER A 130 7.69 -7.23 7.36
C SER A 130 8.80 -8.22 7.04
N VAL A 131 9.13 -8.41 5.77
CA VAL A 131 10.22 -9.28 5.30
C VAL A 131 11.58 -8.83 5.85
N THR A 132 11.88 -7.53 5.81
CA THR A 132 13.17 -7.02 6.31
C THR A 132 13.32 -7.18 7.83
N LYS A 133 12.23 -7.07 8.59
CA LYS A 133 12.23 -7.21 10.05
C LYS A 133 12.13 -8.66 10.53
N SER A 134 11.63 -9.56 9.70
CA SER A 134 11.45 -10.96 10.08
C SER A 134 12.74 -11.77 10.06
N THR A 135 12.73 -12.85 10.83
CA THR A 135 13.73 -13.90 10.79
C THR A 135 13.49 -14.85 9.62
N ARG A 136 14.53 -15.57 9.19
CA ARG A 136 14.42 -16.59 8.14
C ARG A 136 13.41 -17.69 8.49
N ALA A 137 13.33 -18.07 9.76
CA ALA A 137 12.41 -19.09 10.26
C ALA A 137 10.94 -18.64 10.17
N GLU A 138 10.66 -17.36 10.39
CA GLU A 138 9.31 -16.80 10.25
C GLU A 138 8.87 -16.69 8.79
N LEU A 139 9.82 -16.43 7.89
CA LEU A 139 9.54 -16.25 6.47
C LEU A 139 9.31 -17.57 5.73
N SER A 140 10.01 -18.64 6.09
CA SER A 140 9.94 -19.95 5.43
C SER A 140 8.52 -20.39 4.98
N PRO A 141 7.48 -20.36 5.84
CA PRO A 141 6.13 -20.78 5.45
C PRO A 141 5.37 -19.79 4.55
N VAL A 142 5.81 -18.52 4.48
CA VAL A 142 5.10 -17.43 3.78
C VAL A 142 5.83 -16.92 2.55
N VAL A 143 7.03 -17.44 2.24
CA VAL A 143 7.81 -17.14 1.03
C VAL A 143 6.95 -17.18 -0.23
N GLY A 144 6.17 -18.25 -0.42
CA GLY A 144 5.31 -18.40 -1.59
C GLY A 144 4.19 -17.37 -1.66
N LYS A 145 3.75 -16.80 -0.53
CA LYS A 145 2.75 -15.73 -0.50
C LYS A 145 3.33 -14.40 -0.96
N VAL A 146 4.56 -14.09 -0.57
CA VAL A 146 5.29 -12.92 -1.06
C VAL A 146 5.53 -13.03 -2.56
N LEU A 147 6.03 -14.18 -3.04
CA LEU A 147 6.22 -14.42 -4.47
C LEU A 147 4.92 -14.27 -5.26
N ASN A 148 3.83 -14.90 -4.82
CA ASN A 148 2.55 -14.79 -5.50
C ASN A 148 1.99 -13.36 -5.52
N ALA A 149 2.23 -12.58 -4.46
CA ALA A 149 1.84 -11.18 -4.45
C ALA A 149 2.61 -10.38 -5.51
N ALA A 150 3.91 -10.63 -5.66
CA ALA A 150 4.73 -10.00 -6.69
C ALA A 150 4.32 -10.45 -8.10
N ILE A 151 4.13 -11.75 -8.33
CA ILE A 151 3.68 -12.31 -9.62
C ILE A 151 2.37 -11.65 -10.05
N ARG A 152 1.38 -11.50 -9.15
CA ARG A 152 0.11 -10.84 -9.47
C ARG A 152 0.29 -9.40 -9.96
N VAL A 153 1.28 -8.70 -9.43
CA VAL A 153 1.60 -7.33 -9.86
C VAL A 153 2.22 -7.35 -11.26
N PHE A 154 3.04 -8.35 -11.58
CA PHE A 154 3.58 -8.55 -12.93
C PHE A 154 2.51 -9.01 -13.93
N ASP A 155 1.62 -9.92 -13.56
CA ASP A 155 0.54 -10.39 -14.45
C ASP A 155 -0.46 -9.27 -14.77
N HIS A 156 -0.61 -8.27 -13.89
CA HIS A 156 -1.45 -7.10 -14.11
C HIS A 156 -0.85 -6.11 -15.14
N HIS A 157 0.37 -6.37 -15.64
CA HIS A 157 1.10 -5.50 -16.58
C HIS A 157 0.58 -5.57 -18.02
N ASP A 158 -0.11 -6.65 -18.41
CA ASP A 158 -0.45 -6.98 -19.81
C ASP A 158 -1.54 -6.13 -20.48
N HIS A 159 -1.95 -4.98 -19.90
CA HIS A 159 -3.11 -4.21 -20.37
C HIS A 159 -2.88 -2.72 -20.70
N PHE A 160 -1.63 -2.23 -20.78
CA PHE A 160 -1.37 -0.79 -21.00
C PHE A 160 -0.28 -0.51 -22.05
N ASP A 161 -0.69 0.14 -23.15
CA ASP A 161 0.09 0.37 -24.37
C ASP A 161 0.96 1.65 -24.37
N ASP A 162 0.88 2.52 -23.35
CA ASP A 162 1.60 3.82 -23.36
C ASP A 162 2.39 4.12 -22.07
N GLU A 163 3.72 3.95 -22.16
CA GLU A 163 4.69 4.19 -21.07
C GLU A 163 4.88 5.68 -20.73
N SER A 164 4.47 6.60 -21.61
CA SER A 164 4.70 8.04 -21.45
C SER A 164 3.64 8.75 -20.60
N SER A 165 2.55 8.06 -20.28
CA SER A 165 1.43 8.56 -19.48
C SER A 165 1.75 8.59 -17.97
N ASP A 166 0.99 9.38 -17.20
CA ASP A 166 1.05 9.33 -15.71
C ASP A 166 0.76 7.92 -15.18
N ASP A 167 -0.07 7.17 -15.90
CA ASP A 167 -0.36 5.76 -15.64
C ASP A 167 0.87 4.87 -15.85
N GLY A 168 1.64 5.10 -16.92
CA GLY A 168 2.92 4.45 -17.17
C GLY A 168 3.96 4.66 -16.06
N ARG A 169 4.02 5.88 -15.49
CA ARG A 169 4.89 6.17 -14.33
C ARG A 169 4.45 5.43 -13.07
N ARG A 170 3.16 5.45 -12.75
CA ARG A 170 2.59 4.73 -11.60
C ARG A 170 2.82 3.22 -11.72
N ARG A 171 2.75 2.69 -12.95
CA ARG A 171 3.09 1.30 -13.27
C ARG A 171 4.55 0.99 -12.99
N LEU A 172 5.48 1.81 -13.49
CA LEU A 172 6.92 1.62 -13.26
C LEU A 172 7.25 1.64 -11.77
N ASP A 173 6.64 2.56 -11.03
CA ASP A 173 6.76 2.67 -9.57
C ASP A 173 6.23 1.41 -8.86
N LEU A 174 5.10 0.87 -9.31
CA LEU A 174 4.52 -0.34 -8.75
C LEU A 174 5.40 -1.57 -9.02
N LEU A 175 5.91 -1.73 -10.24
CA LEU A 175 6.86 -2.80 -10.59
C LEU A 175 8.16 -2.66 -9.81
N SER A 176 8.67 -1.43 -9.63
CA SER A 176 9.83 -1.15 -8.80
C SER A 176 9.58 -1.59 -7.35
N ALA A 177 8.43 -1.24 -6.76
CA ALA A 177 8.06 -1.67 -5.41
C ALA A 177 7.95 -3.21 -5.28
N SER A 178 7.43 -3.88 -6.30
CA SER A 178 7.38 -5.35 -6.37
C SER A 178 8.79 -5.95 -6.40
N ASN A 179 9.66 -5.42 -7.26
CA ASN A 179 11.07 -5.82 -7.35
C ASN A 179 11.83 -5.60 -6.04
N GLU A 180 11.65 -4.46 -5.38
CA GLU A 180 12.26 -4.18 -4.08
C GLU A 180 11.79 -5.16 -3.00
N THR A 181 10.51 -5.56 -3.05
CA THR A 181 9.94 -6.55 -2.12
C THR A 181 10.53 -7.93 -2.36
N LEU A 182 10.64 -8.35 -3.63
CA LEU A 182 11.29 -9.60 -4.01
C LEU A 182 12.77 -9.60 -3.64
N LEU A 183 13.49 -8.51 -3.89
CA LEU A 183 14.89 -8.38 -3.53
C LEU A 183 15.08 -8.49 -2.01
N ALA A 184 14.24 -7.80 -1.22
CA ALA A 184 14.26 -7.92 0.24
C ALA A 184 14.03 -9.36 0.71
N LEU A 185 13.15 -10.11 0.03
CA LEU A 185 12.92 -11.53 0.30
C LEU A 185 14.16 -12.36 -0.05
N VAL A 186 14.71 -12.22 -1.26
CA VAL A 186 15.86 -12.98 -1.72
C VAL A 186 17.06 -12.77 -0.80
N MET A 187 17.30 -11.54 -0.34
CA MET A 187 18.38 -11.22 0.60
C MET A 187 18.23 -11.88 1.98
N LYS A 188 17.03 -12.36 2.35
CA LYS A 188 16.77 -13.02 3.64
C LYS A 188 16.83 -14.55 3.55
N LEU A 189 16.55 -15.13 2.39
CA LEU A 189 16.42 -16.57 2.22
C LEU A 189 17.78 -17.29 2.18
N SER A 190 17.80 -18.57 2.56
CA SER A 190 18.95 -19.45 2.32
C SER A 190 18.94 -19.96 0.90
N GLU A 191 20.07 -20.46 0.42
CA GLU A 191 20.14 -21.16 -0.87
C GLU A 191 19.09 -22.29 -0.98
N SER A 192 18.91 -23.06 0.11
CA SER A 192 17.91 -24.13 0.16
C SER A 192 16.47 -23.64 0.01
N GLN A 193 16.17 -22.40 0.44
CA GLN A 193 14.85 -21.77 0.27
C GLN A 193 14.74 -21.04 -1.08
N LEU A 194 15.86 -20.57 -1.64
CA LEU A 194 15.89 -19.88 -2.94
C LEU A 194 15.67 -20.83 -4.11
N ARG A 195 16.24 -22.04 -4.08
CA ARG A 195 16.07 -23.05 -5.14
C ARG A 195 14.60 -23.31 -5.50
N PRO A 196 13.70 -23.66 -4.56
CA PRO A 196 12.28 -23.87 -4.89
C PRO A 196 11.57 -22.58 -5.30
N LEU A 197 11.98 -21.42 -4.79
CA LEU A 197 11.43 -20.12 -5.24
C LEU A 197 11.80 -19.84 -6.69
N TYR A 198 13.07 -20.04 -7.06
CA TYR A 198 13.56 -19.87 -8.41
C TYR A 198 12.90 -20.82 -9.40
N ALA A 199 12.70 -22.09 -9.02
CA ALA A 199 11.96 -23.05 -9.84
C ALA A 199 10.54 -22.57 -10.16
N ARG A 200 9.81 -22.03 -9.16
CA ARG A 200 8.47 -21.45 -9.38
C ARG A 200 8.49 -20.20 -10.26
N LEU A 201 9.50 -19.35 -10.10
CA LEU A 201 9.64 -18.17 -10.97
C LEU A 201 9.91 -18.57 -12.42
N ARG A 202 10.76 -19.59 -12.61
CA ARG A 202 11.05 -20.17 -13.93
C ARG A 202 9.82 -20.81 -14.57
N GLU A 203 9.03 -21.54 -13.77
CA GLU A 203 7.75 -22.11 -14.18
C GLU A 203 6.78 -21.03 -14.62
N TRP A 204 6.61 -19.97 -13.82
CA TRP A 204 5.75 -18.84 -14.15
C TRP A 204 6.16 -18.14 -15.45
N ARG A 205 7.46 -17.96 -15.70
CA ARG A 205 7.97 -17.39 -16.95
C ARG A 205 7.68 -18.28 -18.18
N GLY A 206 7.31 -19.55 -17.99
CA GLY A 206 7.07 -20.51 -19.06
C GLY A 206 8.32 -21.25 -19.55
N GLU A 207 9.47 -21.10 -18.87
CA GLU A 207 10.74 -21.77 -19.23
C GLU A 207 10.77 -23.28 -18.91
N LEU A 208 9.70 -23.83 -18.33
CA LEU A 208 9.54 -25.25 -17.99
C LEU A 208 8.39 -25.93 -18.76
N ALA A 209 7.65 -25.21 -19.59
CA ALA A 209 6.55 -25.77 -20.38
C ALA A 209 6.99 -26.40 -21.72
N GLY A 210 8.31 -26.56 -21.92
CA GLY A 210 8.92 -26.97 -23.20
C GLY A 210 9.86 -28.18 -23.11
N GLU A 211 9.83 -28.96 -22.02
CA GLU A 211 10.50 -30.28 -21.92
C GLU A 211 9.47 -31.41 -21.83
#